data_AF-A0A937NNE8-F1
#
_entry.id   AF-A0A937NNE8-F1
#
_cell.length_a   1.000
_cell.length_b   1.000
_cell.length_c   1.000
_cell.angle_alpha   90.00
_cell.angle_beta   90.00
_cell.angle_gamma   90.00
#
_symmetry.space_group_name_H-M   'P 1'
#
loop_
_entity.id
_entity.type
_entity.pdbx_description
1 polymer ?
#
loop_
_entity_poly.entity_id
_entity_poly.type
_entity_poly.pdbx_seq_one_letter_code
_entity_poly.pdbx_strand_id
1 'polypeptide(L)'
;MNLRGSYRALRNNSEAAMLAAIEIYNKPQIEYRDECFLILLVNAWELLLKAILSKNKQRVFYPKKRNEPYRTFSIRDALIKAKNFFPSDIPYEPVAQNINMLVTYRNNAIHFYNQRGFSVIIYGLAQTSIINYRDLLLAIFGIDIADEMTISLLPLSFGAQPDPIEFLRQAKANPPKNKAVAQFLRELSQTTRELEAQHFDTSRFLTVFTAHFRLNIKLASDMRQPARE
;
A
#
# COMPACT_ATOMS: atom_id res chain seq x y z
N MET A 1 -24.17 19.58 13.02
CA MET A 1 -23.25 18.47 12.71
C MET A 1 -22.04 19.01 11.94
N ASN A 2 -20.82 18.71 12.35
CA ASN A 2 -19.62 19.14 11.62
C ASN A 2 -19.45 18.29 10.34
N LEU A 3 -19.89 18.82 9.20
CA LEU A 3 -19.83 18.17 7.88
C LEU A 3 -18.40 18.00 7.32
N ARG A 4 -17.39 18.53 8.02
CA ARG A 4 -15.97 18.43 7.68
C ARG A 4 -15.24 17.41 8.57
N GLY A 5 -15.84 17.01 9.69
CA GLY A 5 -15.12 16.27 10.73
C GLY A 5 -13.96 17.07 11.35
N SER A 6 -13.23 16.46 12.28
CA SER A 6 -11.97 17.00 12.80
C SER A 6 -10.81 16.39 12.01
N TYR A 7 -10.02 17.22 11.32
CA TYR A 7 -8.88 16.73 10.55
C TYR A 7 -7.87 16.01 11.46
N ARG A 8 -7.67 16.48 12.70
CA ARG A 8 -6.75 15.86 13.66
C ARG A 8 -7.22 14.46 14.07
N ALA A 9 -8.52 14.31 14.35
CA ALA A 9 -9.08 13.01 14.71
C ALA A 9 -9.02 12.02 13.53
N LEU A 10 -9.34 12.48 12.32
CA LEU A 10 -9.25 11.65 11.11
C LEU A 10 -7.80 11.22 10.83
N ARG A 11 -6.85 12.14 10.97
CA ARG A 11 -5.42 11.88 10.79
C ARG A 11 -4.91 10.87 11.83
N ASN A 12 -5.17 11.09 13.12
CA ASN A 12 -4.73 10.16 14.17
C ASN A 12 -5.33 8.75 13.98
N ASN A 13 -6.60 8.64 13.60
CA ASN A 13 -7.22 7.34 13.29
C ASN A 13 -6.61 6.69 12.04
N SER A 14 -6.20 7.50 11.06
CA SER A 14 -5.51 7.04 9.86
C SER A 14 -4.14 6.44 10.21
N GLU A 15 -3.37 7.14 11.05
CA GLU A 15 -2.07 6.69 11.55
C GLU A 15 -2.20 5.37 12.31
N ALA A 16 -3.12 5.29 13.28
CA ALA A 16 -3.40 4.06 14.02
C ALA A 16 -3.81 2.88 13.11
N ALA A 17 -4.65 3.12 12.10
CA ALA A 17 -5.05 2.10 11.14
C ALA A 17 -3.88 1.61 10.27
N MET A 18 -2.98 2.51 9.89
CA MET A 18 -1.78 2.16 9.12
C MET A 18 -0.81 1.32 9.96
N LEU A 19 -0.54 1.72 11.20
CA LEU A 19 0.30 0.97 12.13
C LEU A 19 -0.27 -0.44 12.36
N ALA A 20 -1.57 -0.56 12.64
CA ALA A 20 -2.24 -1.84 12.80
C ALA A 20 -2.14 -2.72 11.54
N ALA A 21 -2.23 -2.14 10.34
CA ALA A 21 -2.01 -2.88 9.10
C ALA A 21 -0.60 -3.49 9.08
N ILE A 22 0.43 -2.70 9.36
CA ILE A 22 1.82 -3.17 9.34
C ILE A 22 2.08 -4.22 10.43
N GLU A 23 1.48 -4.08 11.61
CA GLU A 23 1.56 -5.11 12.66
C GLU A 23 0.94 -6.44 12.21
N ILE A 24 -0.25 -6.42 11.60
CA ILE A 24 -0.92 -7.63 11.09
C ILE A 24 -0.08 -8.30 10.00
N TYR A 25 0.52 -7.51 9.10
CA TYR A 25 1.41 -8.04 8.06
C TYR A 25 2.59 -8.81 8.64
N ASN A 26 3.21 -8.29 9.71
CA ASN A 26 4.37 -8.90 10.34
C ASN A 26 4.06 -10.06 11.29
N LYS A 27 2.78 -10.39 11.54
CA LYS A 27 2.45 -11.57 12.35
C LYS A 27 2.81 -12.85 11.59
N PRO A 28 3.55 -13.79 12.23
CA PRO A 28 4.11 -14.97 11.55
C PRO A 28 3.04 -15.98 11.12
N GLN A 29 2.00 -16.17 11.95
CA GLN A 29 0.85 -17.00 11.60
C GLN A 29 -0.44 -16.30 12.03
N ILE A 30 -1.25 -15.95 11.04
CA ILE A 30 -2.63 -15.50 11.19
C ILE A 30 -3.37 -15.95 9.94
N GLU A 31 -4.47 -16.67 10.12
CA GLU A 31 -5.38 -16.97 9.02
C GLU A 31 -6.01 -15.66 8.53
N TYR A 32 -6.29 -15.55 7.23
CA TYR A 32 -6.91 -14.34 6.67
C TYR A 32 -6.04 -13.07 6.81
N ARG A 33 -4.71 -13.24 6.84
CA ARG A 33 -3.73 -12.16 7.03
C ARG A 33 -3.85 -11.07 5.98
N ASP A 34 -3.82 -11.46 4.71
CA ASP A 34 -3.70 -10.53 3.59
C ASP A 34 -4.96 -9.67 3.48
N GLU A 35 -6.12 -10.25 3.75
CA GLU A 35 -7.41 -9.57 3.77
C GLU A 35 -7.51 -8.60 4.94
N CYS A 36 -7.17 -9.04 6.16
CA CYS A 36 -7.14 -8.18 7.34
C CYS A 36 -6.19 -6.99 7.14
N PHE A 37 -4.97 -7.27 6.66
CA PHE A 37 -3.95 -6.27 6.35
C PHE A 37 -4.49 -5.22 5.36
N LEU A 38 -5.06 -5.66 4.24
CA LEU A 38 -5.53 -4.74 3.21
C LEU A 38 -6.76 -3.94 3.61
N ILE A 39 -7.67 -4.52 4.41
CA ILE A 39 -8.80 -3.78 4.95
C ILE A 39 -8.30 -2.59 5.78
N LEU A 40 -7.31 -2.82 6.65
CA LEU A 40 -6.71 -1.79 7.48
C LEU A 40 -5.93 -0.77 6.64
N LEU A 41 -5.12 -1.22 5.68
CA LEU A 41 -4.34 -0.36 4.78
C LEU A 41 -5.24 0.59 3.97
N VAL A 42 -6.30 0.04 3.37
CA VAL A 42 -7.27 0.82 2.59
C VAL A 42 -8.07 1.77 3.48
N ASN A 43 -8.42 1.35 4.71
CA ASN A 43 -9.09 2.22 5.67
C ASN A 43 -8.20 3.39 6.11
N ALA A 44 -6.91 3.16 6.33
CA ALA A 44 -5.95 4.22 6.62
C ALA A 44 -5.94 5.27 5.49
N TRP A 45 -5.82 4.85 4.23
CA TRP A 45 -5.92 5.76 3.09
C TRP A 45 -7.24 6.54 3.03
N GLU A 46 -8.37 5.88 3.26
CA GLU A 46 -9.67 6.54 3.28
C GLU A 46 -9.75 7.65 4.35
N LEU A 47 -9.19 7.38 5.54
CA LEU A 47 -9.14 8.34 6.64
C LEU A 47 -8.17 9.49 6.35
N LEU A 48 -6.98 9.22 5.80
CA LEU A 48 -6.02 10.24 5.40
C LEU A 48 -6.61 11.20 4.37
N LEU A 49 -7.23 10.67 3.30
CA LEU A 49 -7.85 11.49 2.25
C LEU A 49 -8.96 12.38 2.83
N LYS A 50 -9.78 11.85 3.73
CA LYS A 50 -10.79 12.64 4.46
C LYS A 50 -10.14 13.69 5.37
N ALA A 51 -9.02 13.39 6.01
CA ALA A 51 -8.28 14.35 6.83
C ALA A 51 -7.73 15.50 5.97
N ILE A 52 -7.20 15.21 4.79
CA ILE A 52 -6.73 16.21 3.80
C ILE A 52 -7.88 17.12 3.38
N LEU A 53 -9.04 16.55 3.03
CA LEU A 53 -10.24 17.32 2.71
C LEU A 53 -10.68 18.21 3.88
N SER A 54 -10.74 17.63 5.09
CA SER A 54 -11.13 18.33 6.31
C SER A 54 -10.20 19.52 6.62
N LYS A 55 -8.88 19.32 6.51
CA LYS A 55 -7.85 20.37 6.69
C LYS A 55 -8.07 21.54 5.72
N ASN A 56 -8.46 21.24 4.48
CA ASN A 56 -8.76 22.22 3.44
C ASN A 56 -10.22 22.74 3.47
N LYS A 57 -10.91 22.58 4.61
CA LYS A 57 -12.28 23.04 4.84
C LYS A 57 -13.32 22.44 3.86
N GLN A 58 -12.99 21.31 3.24
CA GLN A 58 -13.90 20.54 2.38
C GLN A 58 -14.78 19.60 3.22
N ARG A 59 -15.96 19.29 2.68
CA ARG A 59 -16.87 18.32 3.30
C ARG A 59 -16.31 16.90 3.17
N VAL A 60 -16.62 16.02 4.11
CA VAL A 60 -16.26 14.58 4.08
C VAL A 60 -17.51 13.67 4.05
N PHE A 61 -18.70 14.27 4.00
CA PHE A 61 -19.99 13.59 3.94
C PHE A 61 -20.70 13.89 2.63
N TYR A 62 -21.42 12.89 2.11
CA TYR A 62 -22.38 13.11 1.04
C TYR A 62 -23.50 14.05 1.49
N PRO A 63 -24.17 14.74 0.56
CA PRO A 63 -25.41 15.44 0.84
C PRO A 63 -26.41 14.52 1.54
N LYS A 64 -27.02 14.99 2.63
CA LYS A 64 -27.99 14.21 3.39
C LYS A 64 -29.25 14.03 2.55
N LYS A 65 -29.60 12.77 2.28
CA LYS A 65 -30.91 12.41 1.71
C LYS A 65 -31.93 12.19 2.83
N ARG A 66 -33.19 12.54 2.58
CA ARG A 66 -34.29 12.31 3.53
C ARG A 66 -34.42 10.81 3.79
N ASN A 67 -34.64 10.40 5.04
CA ASN A 67 -34.82 9.01 5.47
C ASN A 67 -33.63 8.04 5.25
N GLU A 68 -32.49 8.50 4.76
CA GLU A 68 -31.28 7.65 4.63
C GLU A 68 -30.26 7.92 5.76
N PRO A 69 -29.44 6.95 6.18
CA PRO A 69 -28.36 7.24 7.13
C PRO A 69 -27.34 8.25 6.55
N TYR A 70 -26.62 8.95 7.43
CA TYR A 70 -25.49 9.76 6.99
C TYR A 70 -24.38 8.87 6.43
N ARG A 71 -23.83 9.26 5.28
CA ARG A 71 -22.74 8.53 4.61
C ARG A 71 -21.54 9.45 4.44
N THR A 72 -20.36 8.98 4.82
CA THR A 72 -19.09 9.64 4.49
C THR A 72 -18.66 9.24 3.08
N PHE A 73 -17.82 10.06 2.45
CA PHE A 73 -17.25 9.71 1.15
C PHE A 73 -16.54 8.36 1.19
N SER A 74 -16.74 7.55 0.15
CA SER A 74 -15.93 6.37 -0.10
C SER A 74 -14.47 6.76 -0.37
N ILE A 75 -13.53 5.83 -0.21
CA ILE A 75 -12.12 6.07 -0.59
C ILE A 75 -11.97 6.63 -2.01
N ARG A 76 -12.70 6.11 -3.00
CA ARG A 76 -12.59 6.56 -4.40
C ARG A 76 -13.04 8.00 -4.57
N ASP A 77 -14.17 8.37 -3.95
CA ASP A 77 -14.67 9.74 -4.02
C ASP A 77 -13.80 10.71 -3.23
N ALA A 78 -13.27 10.26 -2.08
CA ALA A 78 -12.33 11.05 -1.29
C ALA A 78 -11.03 11.28 -2.08
N LEU A 79 -10.52 10.27 -2.78
CA LEU A 79 -9.32 10.33 -3.62
C LEU A 79 -9.48 11.35 -4.76
N ILE A 80 -10.58 11.25 -5.53
CA ILE A 80 -10.87 12.19 -6.62
C ILE A 80 -10.97 13.63 -6.09
N LYS A 81 -11.66 13.83 -4.97
CA LYS A 81 -11.80 15.16 -4.35
C LYS A 81 -10.49 15.69 -3.77
N ALA A 82 -9.59 14.80 -3.35
CA ALA A 82 -8.31 15.17 -2.78
C ALA A 82 -7.28 15.56 -3.83
N LYS A 83 -7.51 15.29 -5.13
CA LYS A 83 -6.57 15.54 -6.24
C LYS A 83 -5.87 16.90 -6.20
N ASN A 84 -6.64 17.97 -5.93
CA ASN A 84 -6.11 19.34 -5.92
C ASN A 84 -5.29 19.70 -4.66
N PHE A 85 -5.22 18.80 -3.69
CA PHE A 85 -4.47 18.97 -2.45
C PHE A 85 -3.23 18.08 -2.38
N PHE A 86 -2.91 17.36 -3.46
CA PHE A 86 -1.66 16.62 -3.56
C PHE A 86 -0.49 17.62 -3.74
N PRO A 87 0.62 17.44 -3.00
CA PRO A 87 1.85 18.19 -3.21
C PRO A 87 2.40 18.02 -4.63
N SER A 88 3.09 19.03 -5.16
CA SER A 88 3.63 19.03 -6.53
C SER A 88 4.70 17.96 -6.77
N ASP A 89 5.42 17.58 -5.71
CA ASP A 89 6.46 16.56 -5.67
C ASP A 89 5.91 15.12 -5.62
N ILE A 90 4.61 14.95 -5.34
CA ILE A 90 3.95 13.65 -5.28
C ILE A 90 2.90 13.55 -6.41
N PRO A 91 3.21 12.86 -7.52
CA PRO A 91 2.30 12.78 -8.65
C PRO A 91 1.02 12.03 -8.26
N TYR A 92 -0.13 12.68 -8.42
CA TYR A 92 -1.44 12.11 -8.06
C TYR A 92 -1.73 10.81 -8.81
N GLU A 93 -1.46 10.74 -10.12
CA GLU A 93 -1.96 9.66 -10.97
C GLU A 93 -1.37 8.29 -10.58
N PRO A 94 -0.05 8.09 -10.45
CA PRO A 94 0.51 6.82 -9.99
C PRO A 94 0.01 6.39 -8.60
N VAL A 95 -0.10 7.34 -7.67
CA VAL A 95 -0.58 7.08 -6.30
C VAL A 95 -2.05 6.66 -6.31
N ALA A 96 -2.88 7.36 -7.08
CA ALA A 96 -4.29 7.06 -7.21
C ALA A 96 -4.51 5.67 -7.82
N GLN A 97 -3.73 5.32 -8.85
CA GLN A 97 -3.78 3.99 -9.46
C GLN A 97 -3.32 2.88 -8.50
N ASN A 98 -2.28 3.12 -7.70
CA ASN A 98 -1.85 2.19 -6.66
C ASN A 98 -2.99 1.91 -5.65
N ILE A 99 -3.63 2.97 -5.13
CA ILE A 99 -4.77 2.85 -4.20
C ILE A 99 -5.94 2.12 -4.87
N ASN A 100 -6.27 2.45 -6.12
CA ASN A 100 -7.38 1.81 -6.84
C ASN A 100 -7.15 0.30 -7.02
N MET A 101 -5.92 -0.13 -7.35
CA MET A 101 -5.59 -1.54 -7.46
C MET A 101 -5.76 -2.29 -6.13
N LEU A 102 -5.34 -1.68 -5.01
CA LEU A 102 -5.54 -2.26 -3.67
C LEU A 102 -7.03 -2.33 -3.29
N VAL A 103 -7.82 -1.32 -3.64
CA VAL A 103 -9.29 -1.33 -3.45
C VAL A 103 -9.95 -2.43 -4.30
N THR A 104 -9.51 -2.59 -5.55
CA THR A 104 -9.98 -3.68 -6.44
C THR A 104 -9.65 -5.04 -5.87
N TYR A 105 -8.44 -5.21 -5.31
CA TYR A 105 -8.10 -6.45 -4.61
C TYR A 105 -9.02 -6.69 -3.41
N ARG A 106 -9.16 -5.70 -2.52
CA ARG A 106 -9.98 -5.80 -1.31
C ARG A 106 -11.43 -6.18 -1.63
N ASN A 107 -11.99 -5.65 -2.71
CA ASN A 107 -13.37 -5.97 -3.12
C ASN A 107 -13.51 -7.38 -3.72
N ASN A 108 -12.43 -7.92 -4.28
CA ASN A 108 -12.42 -9.23 -4.97
C ASN A 108 -11.63 -10.29 -4.19
N ALA A 109 -11.30 -10.07 -2.91
CA ALA A 109 -10.44 -10.94 -2.11
C ALA A 109 -10.91 -12.41 -2.12
N ILE A 110 -12.23 -12.64 -2.07
CA ILE A 110 -12.86 -13.96 -2.18
C ILE A 110 -12.63 -14.68 -3.51
N HIS A 111 -12.11 -14.01 -4.54
CA HIS A 111 -11.75 -14.63 -5.81
C HIS A 111 -10.27 -15.00 -5.88
N PHE A 112 -9.44 -14.54 -4.93
CA PHE A 112 -7.99 -14.68 -4.96
C PHE A 112 -7.44 -15.78 -4.03
N TYR A 113 -8.25 -16.28 -3.10
CA TYR A 113 -7.87 -17.32 -2.11
C TYR A 113 -7.21 -18.58 -2.70
N ASN A 114 -7.56 -18.96 -3.94
CA ASN A 114 -7.05 -20.18 -4.58
C ASN A 114 -5.76 -20.00 -5.39
N GLN A 115 -5.26 -18.77 -5.59
CA GLN A 115 -4.11 -18.52 -6.47
C GLN A 115 -2.81 -18.42 -5.67
N ARG A 116 -2.04 -19.51 -5.65
CA ARG A 116 -0.70 -19.55 -5.03
C ARG A 116 0.22 -18.49 -5.65
N GLY A 117 0.93 -17.75 -4.79
CA GLY A 117 1.93 -16.73 -5.19
C GLY A 117 1.37 -15.36 -5.58
N PHE A 118 0.05 -15.19 -5.66
CA PHE A 118 -0.55 -13.89 -6.03
C PHE A 118 -0.31 -12.79 -4.98
N SER A 119 -0.17 -13.17 -3.71
CA SER A 119 0.13 -12.26 -2.59
C SER A 119 1.38 -11.42 -2.81
N VAL A 120 2.32 -11.88 -3.62
CA VAL A 120 3.58 -11.20 -3.94
C VAL A 120 3.36 -9.87 -4.66
N ILE A 121 2.46 -9.84 -5.64
CA ILE A 121 2.09 -8.61 -6.34
C ILE A 121 1.42 -7.63 -5.37
N ILE A 122 0.56 -8.17 -4.51
CA ILE A 122 -0.19 -7.39 -3.53
C ILE A 122 0.74 -6.75 -2.52
N TYR A 123 1.76 -7.48 -2.07
CA TYR A 123 2.78 -6.93 -1.19
C TYR A 123 3.60 -5.84 -1.87
N GLY A 124 3.97 -6.00 -3.15
CA GLY A 124 4.62 -4.93 -3.92
C GLY A 124 3.77 -3.67 -4.02
N LEU A 125 2.47 -3.81 -4.33
CA LEU A 125 1.52 -2.70 -4.37
C LEU A 125 1.37 -2.06 -2.98
N ALA A 126 1.22 -2.87 -1.93
CA ALA A 126 1.00 -2.40 -0.58
C ALA A 126 2.22 -1.68 0.00
N GLN A 127 3.43 -2.18 -0.24
CA GLN A 127 4.67 -1.52 0.18
C GLN A 127 4.81 -0.15 -0.48
N THR A 128 4.56 -0.08 -1.79
CA THR A 128 4.51 1.19 -2.52
C THR A 128 3.48 2.14 -1.92
N SER A 129 2.32 1.60 -1.53
CA SER A 129 1.25 2.33 -0.87
C SER A 129 1.66 2.90 0.48
N ILE A 130 2.38 2.14 1.30
CA ILE A 130 2.86 2.58 2.61
C ILE A 130 3.87 3.73 2.45
N ILE A 131 4.78 3.63 1.48
CA ILE A 131 5.74 4.70 1.16
C ILE A 131 5.00 5.96 0.70
N ASN A 132 4.06 5.83 -0.23
CA ASN A 132 3.23 6.94 -0.70
C ASN A 132 2.42 7.58 0.43
N TYR A 133 1.90 6.78 1.36
CA TYR A 133 1.16 7.26 2.51
C TYR A 133 2.05 8.08 3.44
N ARG A 134 3.24 7.56 3.77
CA ARG A 134 4.23 8.24 4.62
C ARG A 134 4.59 9.59 4.02
N ASP A 135 4.96 9.61 2.74
CA ASP A 135 5.41 10.84 2.07
C ASP A 135 4.28 11.88 2.02
N LEU A 136 3.03 11.44 1.74
CA LEU A 136 1.88 12.33 1.70
C LEU A 136 1.50 12.87 3.09
N LEU A 137 1.58 12.02 4.14
CA LEU A 137 1.36 12.41 5.53
C LEU A 137 2.40 13.45 5.96
N LEU A 138 3.68 13.20 5.65
CA LEU A 138 4.79 14.09 5.96
C LEU A 138 4.66 15.43 5.23
N ALA A 139 4.43 15.41 3.92
CA ALA A 139 4.32 16.63 3.12
C ALA A 139 3.13 17.51 3.53
N ILE A 140 1.98 16.90 3.88
CA ILE A 140 0.78 17.67 4.21
C ILE A 140 0.72 18.02 5.69
N PHE A 141 1.05 17.11 6.61
CA PHE A 141 0.85 17.31 8.04
C PHE A 141 2.14 17.53 8.83
N GLY A 142 3.32 17.36 8.22
CA GLY A 142 4.61 17.49 8.89
C GLY A 142 4.87 16.37 9.89
N ILE A 143 4.28 15.19 9.69
CA ILE A 143 4.41 14.04 10.58
C ILE A 143 4.99 12.87 9.78
N ASP A 144 6.08 12.31 10.29
CA ASP A 144 6.61 11.05 9.79
C ASP A 144 6.04 9.89 10.62
N ILE A 145 5.27 9.01 9.98
CA ILE A 145 4.75 7.82 10.66
C ILE A 145 5.86 6.87 11.13
N ALA A 146 7.06 6.97 10.53
CA ALA A 146 8.21 6.18 10.95
C ALA A 146 8.62 6.47 12.41
N ASP A 147 8.36 7.69 12.91
CA ASP A 147 8.68 8.07 14.29
C ASP A 147 7.78 7.36 15.32
N GLU A 148 6.57 6.96 14.93
CA GLU A 148 5.65 6.20 15.78
C GLU A 148 5.89 4.69 15.73
N MET A 149 6.68 4.21 14.75
CA MET A 149 6.99 2.80 14.61
C MET A 149 8.20 2.42 15.46
N THR A 150 8.05 1.41 16.32
CA THR A 150 9.21 0.73 16.88
C THR A 150 9.83 -0.14 15.78
N ILE A 151 10.68 0.45 14.93
CA ILE A 151 11.34 -0.22 13.79
C ILE A 151 12.44 -1.16 14.31
N SER A 152 12.04 -2.21 14.99
CA SER A 152 12.89 -3.34 15.37
C SER A 152 12.14 -4.65 15.12
N LEU A 153 11.52 -4.75 13.95
CA LEU A 153 10.99 -6.00 13.46
C LEU A 153 12.16 -6.88 13.04
N LEU A 154 12.33 -8.03 13.71
CA LEU A 154 13.31 -9.03 13.33
C LEU A 154 12.93 -9.61 11.96
N PRO A 155 13.78 -9.50 10.93
CA PRO A 155 13.50 -10.10 9.62
C PRO A 155 13.67 -11.62 9.73
N LEU A 156 12.60 -12.31 10.14
CA LEU A 156 12.55 -13.77 10.18
C LEU A 156 12.12 -14.29 8.80
N SER A 157 13.09 -14.47 7.90
CA SER A 157 12.86 -15.12 6.60
C SER A 157 13.54 -16.48 6.55
N PHE A 158 12.75 -17.56 6.51
CA PHE A 158 13.24 -18.94 6.38
C PHE A 158 13.19 -19.48 4.94
N GLY A 159 12.94 -18.63 3.94
CA GLY A 159 12.82 -19.05 2.53
C GLY A 159 13.17 -17.96 1.52
N ALA A 160 13.22 -18.35 0.23
CA ALA A 160 13.38 -17.41 -0.88
C ALA A 160 12.14 -16.49 -0.94
N GLN A 161 12.37 -15.17 -0.88
CA GLN A 161 11.30 -14.19 -1.05
C GLN A 161 10.82 -14.28 -2.50
N PRO A 162 9.52 -14.49 -2.76
CA PRO A 162 9.06 -14.60 -4.12
C PRO A 162 9.17 -13.23 -4.82
N ASP A 163 9.72 -13.21 -6.03
CA ASP A 163 9.93 -12.00 -6.82
C ASP A 163 8.68 -11.64 -7.65
N PRO A 164 8.09 -10.43 -7.51
CA PRO A 164 6.98 -9.98 -8.32
C PRO A 164 7.26 -10.01 -9.84
N ILE A 165 8.50 -9.71 -10.29
CA ILE A 165 8.87 -9.80 -11.72
C ILE A 165 8.80 -11.26 -12.20
N GLU A 166 9.33 -12.19 -11.41
CA GLU A 166 9.33 -13.60 -11.77
C GLU A 166 7.89 -14.12 -11.85
N PHE A 167 7.05 -13.78 -10.87
CA PHE A 167 5.64 -14.15 -10.90
C PHE A 167 4.92 -13.58 -12.13
N LEU A 168 5.14 -12.29 -12.47
CA LEU A 168 4.54 -11.67 -13.65
C LEU A 168 5.03 -12.34 -14.96
N ARG A 169 6.30 -12.73 -15.03
CA ARG A 169 6.86 -13.46 -16.18
C ARG A 169 6.21 -14.83 -16.32
N GLN A 170 6.08 -15.58 -15.22
CA GLN A 170 5.43 -16.88 -15.21
C GLN A 170 3.94 -16.77 -15.58
N ALA A 171 3.23 -15.76 -15.06
CA ALA A 171 1.82 -15.52 -15.37
C ALA A 171 1.58 -15.11 -16.84
N LYS A 172 2.55 -14.47 -17.49
CA LYS A 172 2.50 -14.22 -18.95
C LYS A 172 2.70 -15.50 -19.76
N ALA A 173 3.63 -16.36 -19.35
CA ALA A 173 3.89 -17.64 -20.03
C ALA A 173 2.75 -18.65 -19.83
N ASN A 174 2.20 -18.69 -18.62
CA ASN A 174 1.09 -19.57 -18.21
C ASN A 174 -0.01 -18.73 -17.56
N PRO A 175 -1.00 -18.26 -18.34
CA PRO A 175 -2.08 -17.44 -17.83
C PRO A 175 -2.84 -18.14 -16.69
N PRO A 176 -3.14 -17.43 -15.58
CA PRO A 176 -3.89 -18.03 -14.49
C PRO A 176 -5.29 -18.45 -14.95
N LYS A 177 -5.70 -19.67 -14.58
CA LYS A 177 -7.02 -20.23 -14.94
C LYS A 177 -8.17 -19.42 -14.35
N ASN A 178 -7.93 -18.73 -13.23
CA ASN A 178 -8.93 -17.89 -12.58
C ASN A 178 -9.10 -16.56 -13.33
N LYS A 179 -10.32 -16.31 -13.83
CA LYS A 179 -10.66 -15.11 -14.60
C LYS A 179 -10.42 -13.81 -13.85
N ALA A 180 -10.67 -13.78 -12.54
CA ALA A 180 -10.46 -12.59 -11.72
C ALA A 180 -8.97 -12.23 -11.62
N VAL A 181 -8.10 -13.24 -11.44
CA VAL A 181 -6.64 -13.04 -11.42
C VAL A 181 -6.17 -12.55 -12.79
N ALA A 182 -6.60 -13.20 -13.87
CA ALA A 182 -6.22 -12.80 -15.23
C ALA A 182 -6.70 -11.38 -15.58
N GLN A 183 -7.87 -10.98 -15.09
CA GLN A 183 -8.36 -9.61 -15.24
C GLN A 183 -7.49 -8.63 -14.47
N PHE A 184 -7.19 -8.90 -13.20
CA PHE A 184 -6.35 -8.02 -12.38
C PHE A 184 -4.95 -7.81 -12.97
N LEU A 185 -4.32 -8.87 -13.49
CA LEU A 185 -3.01 -8.77 -14.13
C LEU A 185 -3.04 -7.96 -15.45
N ARG A 186 -4.15 -8.04 -16.18
CA ARG A 186 -4.37 -7.22 -17.38
C ARG A 186 -4.55 -5.75 -17.01
N GLU A 187 -5.36 -5.46 -16.00
CA GLU A 187 -5.54 -4.10 -15.46
C GLU A 187 -4.19 -3.53 -15.02
N LEU A 188 -3.41 -4.29 -14.24
CA LEU A 188 -2.06 -3.90 -13.81
C LEU A 188 -1.16 -3.55 -15.00
N SER A 189 -1.10 -4.42 -16.01
CA SER A 189 -0.27 -4.22 -17.20
C SER A 189 -0.72 -3.03 -18.04
N GLN A 190 -2.04 -2.79 -18.13
CA GLN A 190 -2.61 -1.67 -18.86
C GLN A 190 -2.29 -0.35 -18.14
N THR A 191 -2.50 -0.28 -16.83
CA THR A 191 -2.18 0.90 -16.02
C THR A 191 -0.70 1.24 -16.08
N THR A 192 0.21 0.26 -16.03
CA THR A 192 1.65 0.53 -16.22
C THR A 192 1.92 1.23 -17.56
N ARG A 193 1.35 0.74 -18.67
CA ARG A 193 1.51 1.34 -20.00
C ARG A 193 0.91 2.74 -20.09
N GLU A 194 -0.25 2.96 -19.49
CA GLU A 194 -0.92 4.26 -19.48
C GLU A 194 -0.13 5.32 -18.70
N LEU A 195 0.51 4.92 -17.59
CA LEU A 195 1.39 5.78 -16.80
C LEU A 195 2.69 6.09 -17.54
N GLU A 196 3.31 5.08 -18.18
CA GLU A 196 4.51 5.25 -19.01
C GLU A 196 4.25 6.18 -20.20
N ALA A 197 3.10 6.03 -20.87
CA ALA A 197 2.69 6.88 -21.99
C ALA A 197 2.47 8.34 -21.58
N GLN A 198 2.13 8.58 -20.31
CA GLN A 198 1.99 9.92 -19.71
C GLN A 198 3.31 10.42 -19.08
N HIS A 199 4.42 9.70 -19.27
CA HIS A 199 5.73 10.01 -18.71
C HIS A 199 5.77 10.09 -17.18
N PHE A 200 4.90 9.36 -16.49
CA PHE A 200 4.97 9.24 -15.03
C PHE A 200 5.99 8.19 -14.60
N ASP A 201 6.64 8.43 -13.46
CA ASP A 201 7.41 7.42 -12.77
C ASP A 201 6.48 6.35 -12.17
N THR A 202 6.65 5.10 -12.61
CA THR A 202 5.84 3.95 -12.17
C THR A 202 6.28 3.40 -10.81
N SER A 203 7.39 3.88 -10.24
CA SER A 203 7.85 3.49 -8.89
C SER A 203 6.80 3.76 -7.80
N ARG A 204 6.03 4.86 -7.98
CA ARG A 204 4.91 5.29 -7.15
C ARG A 204 3.62 4.47 -7.37
N PHE A 205 3.56 3.67 -8.45
CA PHE A 205 2.44 2.78 -8.75
C PHE A 205 2.71 1.36 -8.24
N LEU A 206 3.84 0.77 -8.60
CA LEU A 206 4.28 -0.56 -8.18
C LEU A 206 5.81 -0.60 -8.16
N THR A 207 6.39 -0.56 -6.96
CA THR A 207 7.79 -0.88 -6.77
C THR A 207 7.99 -2.38 -6.91
N VAL A 208 8.79 -2.81 -7.89
CA VAL A 208 9.29 -4.17 -7.92
C VAL A 208 10.69 -4.20 -7.33
N PHE A 209 10.82 -4.72 -6.11
CA PHE A 209 12.11 -4.88 -5.49
C PHE A 209 12.87 -6.01 -6.19
N THR A 210 13.93 -5.67 -6.92
CA THR A 210 15.00 -6.62 -7.20
C THR A 210 15.70 -6.85 -5.87
N ALA A 211 15.28 -7.87 -5.13
CA ALA A 211 15.85 -8.19 -3.82
C ALA A 211 17.29 -8.71 -3.99
N HIS A 212 18.26 -7.83 -4.19
CA HIS A 212 19.67 -8.14 -3.97
C HIS A 212 19.97 -7.99 -2.47
N PHE A 213 19.49 -8.93 -1.67
CA PHE A 213 20.00 -9.09 -0.30
C PHE A 213 21.42 -9.70 -0.36
N ARG A 214 22.45 -8.86 -0.53
CA ARG A 214 23.80 -9.25 -0.13
C ARG A 214 23.92 -9.12 1.39
N LEU A 215 23.47 -10.13 2.11
CA LEU A 215 23.92 -10.36 3.49
C LEU A 215 25.39 -10.79 3.43
N ASN A 216 26.30 -9.81 3.32
CA ASN A 216 27.70 -10.01 3.64
C ASN A 216 27.82 -10.10 5.17
N ILE A 217 27.46 -11.24 5.76
CA ILE A 217 27.99 -11.61 7.06
C ILE A 217 29.40 -12.15 6.81
N LYS A 218 30.35 -11.23 6.58
CA LYS A 218 31.78 -11.49 6.74
C LYS A 218 32.12 -11.22 8.21
N LEU A 219 31.67 -12.10 9.09
CA LEU A 219 32.06 -12.13 10.50
C LEU A 219 32.42 -13.57 10.89
N ALA A 220 33.36 -14.17 10.14
CA ALA A 220 34.05 -15.41 10.50
C ALA A 220 35.28 -15.65 9.60
N SER A 221 36.17 -14.66 9.45
CA SER A 221 37.49 -14.93 8.82
C SER A 221 38.67 -14.16 9.40
N ASP A 222 38.47 -13.16 10.27
CA ASP A 222 39.58 -12.34 10.80
C ASP A 222 40.09 -12.77 12.18
N MET A 223 39.89 -14.04 12.56
CA MET A 223 40.49 -14.64 13.77
C MET A 223 41.51 -15.74 13.45
N ARG A 224 42.06 -15.77 12.22
CA ARG A 224 43.22 -16.60 11.90
C ARG A 224 44.21 -15.85 11.04
N GLN A 225 45.12 -15.12 11.69
CA GLN A 225 46.52 -15.12 11.27
C GLN A 225 47.44 -15.27 12.49
N PRO A 226 48.59 -15.92 12.29
CA PRO A 226 49.31 -16.65 13.31
C PRO A 226 50.29 -15.75 14.07
N ALA A 227 50.49 -16.04 15.34
CA ALA A 227 51.69 -15.62 16.05
C ALA A 227 52.48 -16.88 16.44
N ARG A 228 53.79 -16.84 16.18
CA ARG A 228 54.84 -17.85 16.43
C ARG A 228 55.03 -18.80 15.24
N GLU A 229 56.22 -18.89 14.64
CA GLU A 229 57.59 -18.76 15.17
C GLU A 229 58.48 -17.81 14.36
#